data_AF-A0AA97HDS1-F1
#
_entry.id   AF-A0AA97HDS1-F1
#
_cell.length_a   1.000
_cell.length_b   1.000
_cell.length_c   1.000
_cell.angle_alpha   90.00
_cell.angle_beta   90.00
_cell.angle_gamma   90.00
#
_symmetry.space_group_name_H-M   'P 1'
#
loop_
_entity.id
_entity.type
_entity.pdbx_description
1 polymer ?
#
loop_
_entity_poly.entity_id
_entity_poly.type
_entity_poly.pdbx_seq_one_letter_code
_entity_poly.pdbx_strand_id
1 'polypeptide(L)'
;MYVSSSVSSLYNFRRSAIDRESILKRYAILYDNIIFNRRGCPIGNNDLVENLAECISLLISGKGDFNERKQLAKNKDFSDLFIDCWDIVDNAEQFESNIFQAIDKETANRIGSFSHEEIRCINGLAPDSYVYDIDDVKELSGNIYVEMGINNLLAEEKIDFLPSYSPIISKAICKESENVGLEAHTIFENDMLLPSFEDLTWDEIFELRSDKSIHNFRKVIYDLAFYSADFHTDLLGKYQQDLWSLVTDLKPDVGTSLLGGILSNLPMPTIVNPVGIVSAFKDVAEAKYIENRYGHIFFVQNVRQLKVNKALKRN
;
A
#
# COMPACT_ATOMS: atom_id res chain seq x y z
N MET A 1 -8.77 14.44 -0.95
CA MET A 1 -9.46 13.29 -0.31
C MET A 1 -8.48 12.77 0.70
N TYR A 2 -8.82 12.83 1.98
CA TYR A 2 -8.02 12.20 3.03
C TYR A 2 -8.41 10.73 3.06
N VAL A 3 -7.46 9.81 2.94
CA VAL A 3 -7.74 8.38 2.86
C VAL A 3 -6.84 7.63 3.83
N SER A 4 -7.47 6.97 4.81
CA SER A 4 -6.78 6.03 5.70
C SER A 4 -7.05 4.60 5.27
N SER A 5 -6.11 3.69 5.53
CA SER A 5 -6.34 2.25 5.37
C SER A 5 -5.83 1.50 6.58
N SER A 6 -6.51 0.40 6.93
CA SER A 6 -6.05 -0.48 7.99
C SER A 6 -4.93 -1.40 7.47
N VAL A 7 -3.93 -1.71 8.29
CA VAL A 7 -3.00 -2.83 8.07
C VAL A 7 -2.94 -3.62 9.36
N SER A 8 -3.71 -4.68 9.40
CA SER A 8 -4.01 -5.39 10.65
C SER A 8 -3.02 -6.52 10.96
N SER A 9 -2.32 -7.08 9.96
CA SER A 9 -1.32 -8.14 10.18
C SER A 9 -0.23 -8.17 9.11
N LEU A 10 0.95 -7.62 9.45
CA LEU A 10 2.15 -7.78 8.61
C LEU A 10 2.62 -9.24 8.50
N TYR A 11 2.23 -10.09 9.45
CA TYR A 11 2.55 -11.51 9.44
C TYR A 11 1.81 -12.26 8.33
N ASN A 12 0.55 -11.90 8.03
CA ASN A 12 -0.21 -12.55 6.97
C ASN A 12 0.32 -12.19 5.57
N PHE A 13 0.81 -10.97 5.37
CA PHE A 13 1.56 -10.62 4.16
C PHE A 13 2.85 -11.46 4.02
N ARG A 14 3.62 -11.62 5.10
CA ARG A 14 4.81 -12.47 5.09
C ARG A 14 4.48 -13.93 4.76
N ARG A 15 3.37 -14.48 5.28
CA ARG A 15 2.90 -15.85 4.94
C ARG A 15 2.59 -16.00 3.46
N SER A 16 2.13 -14.93 2.83
CA SER A 16 1.84 -14.87 1.40
C SER A 16 3.09 -14.54 0.56
N ALA A 17 4.30 -14.69 1.13
CA ALA A 17 5.59 -14.38 0.51
C ALA A 17 5.74 -12.92 0.04
N ILE A 18 4.98 -11.99 0.63
CA ILE A 18 5.09 -10.56 0.36
C ILE A 18 6.02 -9.93 1.40
N ASP A 19 7.00 -9.16 0.93
CA ASP A 19 7.91 -8.43 1.81
C ASP A 19 7.17 -7.32 2.59
N ARG A 20 7.44 -7.26 3.90
CA ARG A 20 6.75 -6.37 4.84
C ARG A 20 7.08 -4.89 4.61
N GLU A 21 8.32 -4.61 4.22
CA GLU A 21 8.74 -3.24 3.91
C GLU A 21 8.14 -2.79 2.58
N SER A 22 8.21 -3.66 1.56
CA SER A 22 7.64 -3.43 0.24
C SER A 22 6.14 -3.12 0.31
N ILE A 23 5.37 -3.89 1.09
CA ILE A 23 3.94 -3.61 1.25
C ILE A 23 3.70 -2.27 1.96
N LEU A 24 4.38 -1.97 3.07
CA LEU A 24 4.17 -0.69 3.78
C LEU A 24 4.55 0.52 2.92
N LYS A 25 5.56 0.42 2.05
CA LYS A 25 5.88 1.49 1.09
C LYS A 25 4.74 1.73 0.10
N ARG A 26 4.07 0.66 -0.38
CA ARG A 26 2.88 0.81 -1.24
C ARG A 26 1.75 1.52 -0.49
N TYR A 27 1.46 1.13 0.76
CA TYR A 27 0.47 1.82 1.59
C TYR A 27 0.84 3.29 1.83
N ALA A 28 2.10 3.57 2.11
CA ALA A 28 2.59 4.94 2.28
C ALA A 28 2.38 5.79 1.03
N ILE A 29 2.47 5.23 -0.17
CA ILE A 29 2.18 5.99 -1.39
C ILE A 29 0.67 6.16 -1.59
N LEU A 30 -0.16 5.18 -1.28
CA LEU A 30 -1.60 5.20 -1.56
C LEU A 30 -2.42 6.00 -0.53
N TYR A 31 -2.05 5.93 0.73
CA TYR A 31 -2.85 6.43 1.85
C TYR A 31 -2.18 7.60 2.55
N ASP A 32 -2.98 8.50 3.11
CA ASP A 32 -2.48 9.57 3.97
C ASP A 32 -1.95 8.98 5.27
N ASN A 33 -2.70 8.04 5.85
CA ASN A 33 -2.37 7.36 7.10
C ASN A 33 -2.69 5.86 7.03
N ILE A 34 -1.99 5.09 7.85
CA ILE A 34 -2.14 3.65 7.99
C ILE A 34 -2.58 3.37 9.43
N ILE A 35 -3.80 2.88 9.60
CA ILE A 35 -4.35 2.45 10.89
C ILE A 35 -3.77 1.06 11.20
N PHE A 36 -3.10 0.93 12.33
CA PHE A 36 -2.42 -0.30 12.71
C PHE A 36 -2.90 -0.77 14.09
N ASN A 37 -3.19 -2.05 14.23
CA ASN A 37 -3.51 -2.60 15.54
C ASN A 37 -2.22 -3.03 16.25
N ARG A 38 -1.96 -2.46 17.41
CA ARG A 38 -0.84 -2.86 18.27
C ARG A 38 -1.00 -4.22 18.97
N ARG A 39 -2.07 -4.99 18.73
CA ARG A 39 -2.26 -6.31 19.34
C ARG A 39 -1.04 -7.21 19.14
N GLY A 40 -0.48 -7.70 20.23
CA GLY A 40 0.72 -8.54 20.22
C GLY A 40 2.03 -7.79 19.98
N CYS A 41 2.00 -6.47 19.84
CA CYS A 41 3.18 -5.63 19.80
C CYS A 41 3.61 -5.29 21.24
N PRO A 42 4.89 -5.47 21.60
CA PRO A 42 5.40 -5.13 22.93
C PRO A 42 5.61 -3.62 23.05
N ILE A 43 4.52 -2.86 23.15
CA ILE A 43 4.51 -1.39 23.26
C ILE A 43 4.03 -1.00 24.66
N GLY A 44 4.86 -0.28 25.42
CA GLY A 44 4.47 0.15 26.76
C GLY A 44 5.63 0.53 27.68
N ASN A 45 5.29 0.98 28.87
CA ASN A 45 6.27 1.28 29.92
C ASN A 45 6.92 -0.03 30.39
N ASN A 46 8.23 -0.17 30.15
CA ASN A 46 9.06 -1.36 30.37
C ASN A 46 8.96 -2.46 29.30
N ASP A 47 8.35 -2.18 28.15
CA ASP A 47 8.38 -3.10 27.00
C ASP A 47 9.59 -2.83 26.08
N LEU A 48 9.69 -3.62 24.99
CA LEU A 48 10.80 -3.56 24.03
C LEU A 48 10.86 -2.23 23.26
N VAL A 49 9.70 -1.64 22.99
CA VAL A 49 9.54 -0.41 22.20
C VAL A 49 8.59 0.58 22.89
N GLU A 50 8.83 1.86 22.63
CA GLU A 50 8.11 2.97 23.27
C GLU A 50 6.82 3.34 22.55
N ASN A 51 6.75 3.12 21.23
CA ASN A 51 5.61 3.51 20.41
C ASN A 51 5.44 2.61 19.16
N LEU A 52 4.33 2.85 18.46
CA LEU A 52 3.93 2.09 17.27
C LEU A 52 4.95 2.22 16.13
N ALA A 53 5.46 3.42 15.87
CA ALA A 53 6.44 3.64 14.80
C ALA A 53 7.71 2.82 15.05
N GLU A 54 8.19 2.76 16.29
CA GLU A 54 9.34 1.93 16.66
C GLU A 54 9.04 0.43 16.51
N CYS A 55 7.83 -0.01 16.87
CA CYS A 55 7.43 -1.39 16.61
C CYS A 55 7.48 -1.72 15.12
N ILE A 56 6.86 -0.87 14.28
CA ILE A 56 6.76 -1.09 12.84
C ILE A 56 8.14 -1.05 12.18
N SER A 57 9.01 -0.11 12.58
CA SER A 57 10.37 -0.02 12.02
C SER A 57 11.19 -1.29 12.29
N LEU A 58 11.01 -1.90 13.46
CA LEU A 58 11.64 -3.20 13.77
C LEU A 58 11.03 -4.36 12.97
N LEU A 59 9.74 -4.30 12.61
CA LEU A 59 9.03 -5.36 11.88
C LEU A 59 9.32 -5.38 10.36
N ILE A 60 9.62 -4.24 9.75
CA ILE A 60 9.85 -4.14 8.30
C ILE A 60 11.31 -4.31 7.90
N SER A 61 12.26 -3.94 8.75
CA SER A 61 13.66 -3.95 8.36
C SER A 61 14.26 -5.35 8.42
N GLY A 62 14.37 -6.02 7.28
CA GLY A 62 15.12 -7.28 7.16
C GLY A 62 16.64 -7.11 7.13
N LYS A 63 17.14 -5.89 6.86
CA LYS A 63 18.57 -5.57 6.64
C LYS A 63 18.93 -4.27 7.38
N GLY A 64 20.09 -4.21 8.03
CA GLY A 64 20.54 -3.09 8.88
C GLY A 64 20.59 -3.46 10.37
N ASP A 65 21.42 -2.75 11.15
CA ASP A 65 21.54 -3.00 12.60
C ASP A 65 20.34 -2.46 13.39
N PHE A 66 20.12 -2.99 14.59
CA PHE A 66 18.97 -2.63 15.45
C PHE A 66 18.81 -1.12 15.71
N ASN A 67 19.91 -0.39 15.89
CA ASN A 67 19.91 1.04 16.11
C ASN A 67 19.48 1.80 14.86
N GLU A 68 19.97 1.43 13.67
CA GLU A 68 19.55 2.03 12.40
C GLU A 68 18.04 1.91 12.21
N ARG A 69 17.47 0.75 12.56
CA ARG A 69 16.02 0.50 12.49
C ARG A 69 15.24 1.39 13.44
N LYS A 70 15.75 1.61 14.66
CA LYS A 70 15.14 2.56 15.61
C LYS A 70 15.22 4.01 15.14
N GLN A 71 16.22 4.39 14.35
CA GLN A 71 16.32 5.78 13.85
C GLN A 71 15.17 6.12 12.88
N LEU A 72 14.68 5.16 12.10
CA LEU A 72 13.55 5.39 11.20
C LEU A 72 12.29 5.84 11.98
N ALA A 73 12.06 5.25 13.16
CA ALA A 73 10.96 5.65 14.03
C ALA A 73 11.12 7.04 14.66
N LYS A 74 12.27 7.69 14.53
CA LYS A 74 12.46 9.09 14.91
C LYS A 74 12.17 10.06 13.77
N ASN A 75 12.04 9.57 12.54
CA ASN A 75 11.56 10.37 11.43
C ASN A 75 10.08 10.68 11.68
N LYS A 76 9.75 11.98 11.67
CA LYS A 76 8.38 12.44 11.91
C LYS A 76 7.42 12.00 10.82
N ASP A 77 7.82 12.06 9.55
CA ASP A 77 6.99 11.63 8.42
C ASP A 77 6.70 10.12 8.46
N PHE A 78 7.65 9.32 9.00
CA PHE A 78 7.43 7.91 9.26
C PHE A 78 6.49 7.68 10.44
N SER A 79 6.68 8.41 11.53
CA SER A 79 5.87 8.24 12.75
C SER A 79 4.43 8.67 12.53
N ASP A 80 4.23 9.83 11.91
CA ASP A 80 2.92 10.42 11.62
C ASP A 80 2.15 9.60 10.57
N LEU A 81 2.80 8.70 9.82
CA LEU A 81 2.14 7.80 8.87
C LEU A 81 1.23 6.79 9.58
N PHE A 82 1.59 6.35 10.78
CA PHE A 82 0.90 5.25 11.47
C PHE A 82 0.01 5.78 12.59
N ILE A 83 -1.25 5.33 12.58
CA ILE A 83 -2.23 5.63 13.62
C ILE A 83 -2.46 4.33 14.40
N ASP A 84 -2.31 4.37 15.71
CA ASP A 84 -2.69 3.23 16.54
C ASP A 84 -4.21 3.14 16.60
N CYS A 85 -4.78 1.96 16.31
CA CYS A 85 -6.21 1.72 16.46
C CYS A 85 -6.72 2.15 17.85
N TRP A 86 -5.92 1.95 18.90
CA TRP A 86 -6.34 2.27 20.27
C TRP A 86 -6.51 3.77 20.52
N ASP A 87 -5.89 4.62 19.70
CA ASP A 87 -5.97 6.07 19.83
C ASP A 87 -7.22 6.67 19.17
N ILE A 88 -7.92 5.89 18.35
CA ILE A 88 -9.07 6.35 17.54
C ILE A 88 -10.39 5.65 17.86
N VAL A 89 -10.37 4.63 18.71
CA VAL A 89 -11.58 3.91 19.16
C VAL A 89 -12.01 4.39 20.54
N ASP A 90 -13.33 4.36 20.80
CA ASP A 90 -13.90 4.89 22.04
C ASP A 90 -13.40 4.14 23.29
N ASN A 91 -13.27 2.81 23.20
CA ASN A 91 -12.79 1.97 24.29
C ASN A 91 -11.85 0.88 23.75
N ALA A 92 -10.55 1.12 23.89
CA ALA A 92 -9.51 0.24 23.37
C ALA A 92 -9.52 -1.17 23.99
N GLU A 93 -9.79 -1.30 25.29
CA GLU A 93 -9.87 -2.62 25.95
C GLU A 93 -11.07 -3.43 25.44
N GLN A 94 -12.22 -2.76 25.30
CA GLN A 94 -13.41 -3.39 24.75
C GLN A 94 -13.21 -3.77 23.29
N PHE A 95 -12.64 -2.88 22.47
CA PHE A 95 -12.28 -3.14 21.08
C PHE A 95 -11.42 -4.40 20.99
N GLU A 96 -10.36 -4.51 21.80
CA GLU A 96 -9.47 -5.66 21.80
C GLU A 96 -10.16 -6.97 22.24
N SER A 97 -11.08 -6.89 23.22
CA SER A 97 -11.85 -8.05 23.68
C SER A 97 -12.87 -8.56 22.65
N ASN A 98 -13.32 -7.68 21.75
CA ASN A 98 -14.37 -7.96 20.78
C ASN A 98 -13.85 -8.47 19.43
N ILE A 99 -12.54 -8.41 19.16
CA ILE A 99 -11.96 -8.77 17.85
C ILE A 99 -12.44 -10.14 17.36
N PHE A 100 -12.44 -11.16 18.23
CA PHE A 100 -12.88 -12.51 17.85
C PHE A 100 -14.40 -12.67 17.78
N GLN A 101 -15.15 -11.77 18.42
CA GLN A 101 -16.61 -11.77 18.44
C GLN A 101 -17.18 -11.05 17.21
N ALA A 102 -16.37 -10.21 16.55
CA ALA A 102 -16.72 -9.49 15.33
C ALA A 102 -16.77 -10.40 14.08
N ILE A 103 -16.58 -11.71 14.25
CA ILE A 103 -16.64 -12.72 13.18
C ILE A 103 -17.83 -13.63 13.44
N ASP A 104 -18.74 -13.71 12.47
CA ASP A 104 -19.90 -14.59 12.55
C ASP A 104 -19.51 -16.07 12.55
N LYS A 105 -20.40 -16.93 13.04
CA LYS A 105 -20.15 -18.37 13.19
C LYS A 105 -19.88 -19.09 11.87
N GLU A 106 -20.49 -18.66 10.76
CA GLU A 106 -20.29 -19.28 9.47
C GLU A 106 -18.88 -19.00 8.96
N THR A 107 -18.47 -17.73 8.96
CA THR A 107 -17.12 -17.29 8.61
C THR A 107 -16.08 -17.94 9.53
N ALA A 108 -16.34 -17.99 10.82
CA ALA A 108 -15.52 -18.65 11.83
C ALA A 108 -15.21 -20.12 11.49
N ASN A 109 -16.23 -20.88 11.08
CA ASN A 109 -16.08 -22.29 10.69
C ASN A 109 -15.26 -22.44 9.40
N ARG A 110 -15.48 -21.54 8.43
CA ARG A 110 -14.72 -21.53 7.16
C ARG A 110 -13.24 -21.27 7.41
N ILE A 111 -12.90 -20.26 8.22
CA ILE A 111 -11.51 -19.95 8.61
C ILE A 111 -10.86 -21.17 9.28
N GLY A 112 -11.57 -21.85 10.18
CA GLY A 112 -11.08 -23.05 10.84
C GLY A 112 -10.72 -24.15 9.84
N SER A 113 -11.67 -24.52 8.98
CA SER A 113 -11.47 -25.54 7.93
C SER A 113 -10.32 -25.17 6.99
N PHE A 114 -10.31 -23.93 6.50
CA PHE A 114 -9.23 -23.42 5.64
C PHE A 114 -7.87 -23.52 6.33
N SER A 115 -7.77 -23.13 7.60
CA SER A 115 -6.49 -23.12 8.31
C SER A 115 -5.91 -24.53 8.44
N HIS A 116 -6.76 -25.53 8.69
CA HIS A 116 -6.33 -26.94 8.68
C HIS A 116 -5.85 -27.39 7.30
N GLU A 117 -6.55 -26.99 6.22
CA GLU A 117 -6.18 -27.33 4.84
C GLU A 117 -4.87 -26.68 4.42
N GLU A 118 -4.68 -25.39 4.71
CA GLU A 118 -3.49 -24.64 4.35
C GLU A 118 -2.25 -25.17 5.08
N ILE A 119 -2.33 -25.47 6.38
CA ILE A 119 -1.21 -26.05 7.13
C ILE A 119 -0.84 -27.44 6.58
N ARG A 120 -1.81 -28.26 6.19
CA ARG A 120 -1.52 -29.52 5.47
C ARG A 120 -0.78 -29.26 4.16
N CYS A 121 -1.23 -28.30 3.37
CA CYS A 121 -0.64 -27.95 2.09
C CYS A 121 0.82 -27.50 2.26
N ILE A 122 1.07 -26.59 3.20
CA ILE A 122 2.41 -26.06 3.52
C ILE A 122 3.36 -27.19 3.93
N ASN A 123 2.87 -28.14 4.73
CA ASN A 123 3.66 -29.26 5.23
C ASN A 123 3.76 -30.45 4.24
N GLY A 124 3.16 -30.34 3.04
CA GLY A 124 3.16 -31.42 2.04
C GLY A 124 2.43 -32.68 2.49
N LEU A 125 1.42 -32.55 3.35
CA LEU A 125 0.69 -33.66 3.95
C LEU A 125 -0.53 -34.07 3.11
N ALA A 126 -1.00 -35.29 3.30
CA ALA A 126 -2.25 -35.77 2.71
C ALA A 126 -3.46 -34.94 3.22
N PRO A 127 -4.54 -34.79 2.42
CA PRO A 127 -5.68 -33.93 2.74
C PRO A 127 -6.42 -34.26 4.06
N ASP A 128 -6.34 -35.49 4.53
CA ASP A 128 -6.95 -36.00 5.75
C ASP A 128 -5.94 -36.21 6.89
N SER A 129 -4.68 -35.83 6.68
CA SER A 129 -3.64 -35.92 7.70
C SER A 129 -3.88 -34.93 8.84
N TYR A 130 -3.58 -35.36 10.07
CA TYR A 130 -3.51 -34.51 11.26
C TYR A 130 -2.09 -34.51 11.85
N VAL A 131 -1.09 -34.95 11.07
CA VAL A 131 0.33 -34.99 11.48
C VAL A 131 0.98 -33.63 11.25
N TYR A 132 0.36 -32.58 11.81
CA TYR A 132 0.88 -31.21 11.85
C TYR A 132 0.74 -30.67 13.27
N ASP A 133 1.46 -29.59 13.59
CA ASP A 133 1.28 -28.91 14.87
C ASP A 133 -0.07 -28.16 14.87
N ILE A 134 -0.89 -28.45 15.88
CA ILE A 134 -2.17 -27.76 16.04
C ILE A 134 -1.97 -26.27 16.37
N ASP A 135 -0.83 -25.92 16.96
CA ASP A 135 -0.52 -24.53 17.28
C ASP A 135 -0.27 -23.70 16.01
N ASP A 136 0.25 -24.30 14.92
CA ASP A 136 0.36 -23.63 13.61
C ASP A 136 -1.03 -23.28 13.04
N VAL A 137 -2.01 -24.18 13.21
CA VAL A 137 -3.40 -23.94 12.80
C VAL A 137 -4.04 -22.85 13.65
N LYS A 138 -3.82 -22.86 14.96
CA LYS A 138 -4.30 -21.80 15.88
C LYS A 138 -3.67 -20.46 15.54
N GLU A 139 -2.38 -20.44 15.21
CA GLU A 139 -1.68 -19.22 14.84
C GLU A 139 -2.22 -18.66 13.51
N LEU A 140 -2.40 -19.50 12.49
CA LEU A 140 -2.95 -19.06 11.21
C LEU A 140 -4.39 -18.53 11.36
N SER A 141 -5.25 -19.32 12.01
CA SER A 141 -6.64 -18.92 12.24
C SER A 141 -6.72 -17.65 13.09
N GLY A 142 -5.98 -17.57 14.20
CA GLY A 142 -5.91 -16.38 15.05
C GLY A 142 -5.50 -15.13 14.26
N ASN A 143 -4.49 -15.23 13.40
CA ASN A 143 -4.07 -14.09 12.57
C ASN A 143 -5.12 -13.67 11.53
N ILE A 144 -5.88 -14.62 10.95
CA ILE A 144 -6.98 -14.33 10.03
C ILE A 144 -8.13 -13.63 10.78
N TYR A 145 -8.51 -14.14 11.96
CA TYR A 145 -9.53 -13.53 12.81
C TYR A 145 -9.18 -12.12 13.23
N VAL A 146 -7.93 -11.90 13.64
CA VAL A 146 -7.49 -10.57 14.06
C VAL A 146 -7.64 -9.58 12.91
N GLU A 147 -7.16 -9.94 11.72
CA GLU A 147 -7.22 -9.07 10.55
C GLU A 147 -8.65 -8.70 10.14
N MET A 148 -9.54 -9.70 10.02
CA MET A 148 -10.94 -9.46 9.69
C MET A 148 -11.69 -8.74 10.81
N GLY A 149 -11.46 -9.13 12.06
CA GLY A 149 -12.17 -8.60 13.22
C GLY A 149 -11.86 -7.12 13.44
N ILE A 150 -10.61 -6.71 13.26
CA ILE A 150 -10.23 -5.28 13.31
C ILE A 150 -10.99 -4.48 12.25
N ASN A 151 -11.02 -4.97 11.01
CA ASN A 151 -11.71 -4.26 9.92
C ASN A 151 -13.21 -4.16 10.18
N ASN A 152 -13.84 -5.23 10.66
CA ASN A 152 -15.26 -5.22 11.02
C ASN A 152 -15.54 -4.22 12.16
N LEU A 153 -14.75 -4.25 13.23
CA LEU A 153 -14.93 -3.35 14.36
C LEU A 153 -14.69 -1.87 14.00
N LEU A 154 -13.64 -1.55 13.24
CA LEU A 154 -13.40 -0.18 12.78
C LEU A 154 -14.57 0.34 11.93
N ALA A 155 -15.19 -0.53 11.13
CA ALA A 155 -16.38 -0.17 10.36
C ALA A 155 -17.62 0.05 11.26
N GLU A 156 -17.79 -0.75 12.32
CA GLU A 156 -18.84 -0.57 13.33
C GLU A 156 -18.70 0.76 14.10
N GLU A 157 -17.47 1.16 14.41
CA GLU A 157 -17.10 2.46 15.00
C GLU A 157 -17.26 3.63 14.02
N LYS A 158 -17.67 3.36 12.76
CA LYS A 158 -17.86 4.35 11.68
C LYS A 158 -16.60 5.17 11.38
N ILE A 159 -15.44 4.56 11.57
CA ILE A 159 -14.17 5.14 11.12
C ILE A 159 -14.18 5.17 9.59
N ASP A 160 -13.78 6.29 8.99
CA ASP A 160 -13.65 6.42 7.54
C ASP A 160 -12.29 5.88 7.09
N PHE A 161 -12.27 4.65 6.56
CA PHE A 161 -11.07 3.98 6.09
C PHE A 161 -11.39 2.99 4.97
N LEU A 162 -10.35 2.61 4.21
CA LEU A 162 -10.39 1.51 3.27
C LEU A 162 -9.82 0.24 3.93
N PRO A 163 -10.62 -0.82 4.10
CA PRO A 163 -10.14 -2.05 4.71
C PRO A 163 -9.12 -2.73 3.82
N SER A 164 -8.01 -3.15 4.42
CA SER A 164 -7.03 -4.00 3.77
C SER A 164 -7.24 -5.45 4.15
N TYR A 165 -7.11 -6.32 3.16
CA TYR A 165 -6.97 -7.75 3.37
C TYR A 165 -5.69 -8.27 2.68
N SER A 166 -4.99 -9.15 3.37
CA SER A 166 -3.85 -9.90 2.88
C SER A 166 -4.34 -11.08 2.03
N PRO A 167 -3.51 -11.61 1.11
CA PRO A 167 -3.94 -12.66 0.19
C PRO A 167 -4.51 -13.91 0.87
N ILE A 168 -4.01 -14.21 2.08
CA ILE A 168 -4.46 -15.38 2.84
C ILE A 168 -5.94 -15.26 3.26
N ILE A 169 -6.43 -14.03 3.50
CA ILE A 169 -7.85 -13.80 3.78
C ILE A 169 -8.66 -14.14 2.54
N SER A 170 -8.29 -13.59 1.37
CA SER A 170 -8.99 -13.82 0.11
C SER A 170 -9.07 -15.32 -0.24
N LYS A 171 -8.02 -16.10 0.08
CA LYS A 171 -8.05 -17.56 -0.01
C LYS A 171 -9.01 -18.21 0.99
N ALA A 172 -9.00 -17.75 2.24
CA ALA A 172 -9.79 -18.33 3.33
C ALA A 172 -11.31 -18.13 3.16
N ILE A 173 -11.73 -16.98 2.62
CA ILE A 173 -13.15 -16.60 2.57
C ILE A 173 -13.74 -16.52 1.16
N CYS A 174 -12.96 -16.90 0.13
CA CYS A 174 -13.37 -17.06 -1.28
C CYS A 174 -14.80 -16.55 -1.60
N LYS A 175 -14.93 -15.26 -1.96
CA LYS A 175 -16.11 -14.59 -2.59
C LYS A 175 -17.14 -13.83 -1.74
N GLU A 176 -16.98 -13.56 -0.45
CA GLU A 176 -18.03 -12.82 0.29
C GLU A 176 -17.77 -11.34 0.62
N SER A 177 -16.55 -10.80 0.45
CA SER A 177 -16.40 -9.35 0.54
C SER A 177 -16.71 -8.69 -0.81
N GLU A 178 -17.98 -8.32 -1.02
CA GLU A 178 -18.33 -7.29 -2.03
C GLU A 178 -17.64 -5.94 -1.72
N ASN A 179 -17.00 -5.82 -0.55
CA ASN A 179 -16.13 -4.72 -0.12
C ASN A 179 -14.64 -5.12 -0.13
N VAL A 180 -14.12 -5.59 -1.27
CA VAL A 180 -12.67 -5.67 -1.43
C VAL A 180 -12.17 -4.24 -1.61
N GLY A 181 -11.58 -3.66 -0.57
CA GLY A 181 -10.81 -2.42 -0.70
C GLY A 181 -9.66 -2.62 -1.71
N LEU A 182 -8.99 -1.55 -2.13
CA LEU A 182 -7.83 -1.65 -3.00
C LEU A 182 -6.76 -2.57 -2.35
N GLU A 183 -6.57 -3.76 -2.91
CA GLU A 183 -5.55 -4.70 -2.46
C GLU A 183 -4.16 -4.19 -2.86
N ALA A 184 -3.55 -3.36 -2.02
CA ALA A 184 -2.28 -2.71 -2.35
C ALA A 184 -1.14 -3.70 -2.70
N HIS A 185 -1.26 -4.97 -2.32
CA HIS A 185 -0.30 -6.01 -2.65
C HIS A 185 -0.38 -6.48 -4.10
N THR A 186 -1.52 -6.32 -4.79
CA THR A 186 -1.67 -6.73 -6.19
C THR A 186 -1.21 -5.66 -7.17
N ILE A 187 -0.85 -4.47 -6.68
CA ILE A 187 -0.49 -3.32 -7.51
C ILE A 187 0.99 -2.94 -7.41
N PHE A 188 1.51 -2.35 -8.49
CA PHE A 188 2.91 -1.92 -8.63
C PHE A 188 3.94 -3.07 -8.66
N GLU A 189 3.56 -4.24 -9.17
CA GLU A 189 4.45 -5.39 -9.33
C GLU A 189 5.33 -5.34 -10.61
N ASN A 190 5.00 -4.47 -11.58
CA ASN A 190 5.67 -4.43 -12.89
C ASN A 190 6.17 -3.03 -13.25
N ASP A 191 7.49 -2.90 -13.42
CA ASP A 191 8.20 -1.65 -13.73
C ASP A 191 7.91 -1.06 -15.12
N MET A 192 7.25 -1.77 -16.04
CA MET A 192 7.09 -1.28 -17.42
C MET A 192 6.42 0.09 -17.49
N LEU A 193 5.42 0.36 -16.64
CA LEU A 193 4.70 1.64 -16.70
C LEU A 193 4.46 2.31 -15.34
N LEU A 194 4.28 1.55 -14.27
CA LEU A 194 4.25 2.08 -12.91
C LEU A 194 5.40 1.48 -12.12
N PRO A 195 6.41 2.28 -11.74
CA PRO A 195 7.60 1.73 -11.09
C PRO A 195 7.22 1.06 -9.77
N SER A 196 7.81 -0.10 -9.49
CA SER A 196 7.74 -0.71 -8.16
C SER A 196 8.35 0.23 -7.11
N PHE A 197 7.78 0.28 -5.91
CA PHE A 197 8.31 1.09 -4.81
C PHE A 197 9.29 0.31 -3.92
N GLU A 198 9.47 -0.99 -4.17
CA GLU A 198 10.23 -1.90 -3.32
C GLU A 198 11.68 -1.44 -3.11
N ASP A 199 12.33 -1.06 -4.21
CA ASP A 199 13.73 -0.66 -4.22
C ASP A 199 13.97 0.76 -3.67
N LEU A 200 12.94 1.55 -3.37
CA LEU A 200 13.08 2.90 -2.83
C LEU A 200 13.39 2.86 -1.33
N THR A 201 14.20 3.79 -0.85
CA THR A 201 14.41 4.03 0.58
C THR A 201 13.20 4.75 1.18
N TRP A 202 13.05 4.71 2.50
CA TRP A 202 11.98 5.46 3.17
C TRP A 202 12.08 6.97 2.95
N ASP A 203 13.29 7.54 2.90
CA ASP A 203 13.48 8.95 2.56
C ASP A 203 12.96 9.28 1.14
N GLU A 204 13.22 8.42 0.16
CA GLU A 204 12.67 8.56 -1.20
C GLU A 204 11.14 8.41 -1.21
N ILE A 205 10.57 7.57 -0.34
CA ILE A 205 9.11 7.44 -0.18
C ILE A 205 8.51 8.72 0.42
N PHE A 206 9.17 9.37 1.37
CA PHE A 206 8.71 10.64 1.95
C PHE A 206 8.85 11.82 0.98
N GLU A 207 9.90 11.83 0.16
CA GLU A 207 10.03 12.77 -0.96
C GLU A 207 8.82 12.64 -1.91
N LEU A 208 8.46 11.41 -2.29
CA LEU A 208 7.29 11.14 -3.13
C LEU A 208 5.97 11.51 -2.45
N ARG A 209 5.82 11.26 -1.14
CA ARG A 209 4.63 11.68 -0.38
C ARG A 209 4.44 13.19 -0.34
N SER A 210 5.53 13.95 -0.46
CA SER A 210 5.52 15.41 -0.52
C SER A 210 5.25 15.96 -1.93
N ASP A 211 5.14 15.10 -2.94
CA ASP A 211 4.84 15.49 -4.32
C ASP A 211 3.41 16.04 -4.43
N LYS A 212 3.27 17.26 -4.96
CA LYS A 212 1.97 17.92 -5.17
C LYS A 212 1.01 17.10 -6.04
N SER A 213 1.56 16.25 -6.90
CA SER A 213 0.83 15.42 -7.84
C SER A 213 0.33 14.10 -7.25
N ILE A 214 0.74 13.73 -6.02
CA ILE A 214 0.36 12.45 -5.40
C ILE A 214 -1.15 12.30 -5.25
N HIS A 215 -1.88 13.39 -4.99
CA HIS A 215 -3.34 13.35 -4.89
C HIS A 215 -4.01 13.01 -6.22
N ASN A 216 -3.49 13.53 -7.33
CA ASN A 216 -3.99 13.20 -8.67
C ASN A 216 -3.68 11.75 -9.04
N PHE A 217 -2.50 11.25 -8.64
CA PHE A 217 -2.14 9.85 -8.76
C PHE A 217 -3.09 8.94 -7.99
N ARG A 218 -3.27 9.19 -6.69
CA ARG A 218 -4.17 8.42 -5.82
C ARG A 218 -5.60 8.41 -6.35
N LYS A 219 -6.08 9.56 -6.83
CA LYS A 219 -7.42 9.67 -7.42
C LYS A 219 -7.61 8.70 -8.59
N VAL A 220 -6.68 8.69 -9.55
CA VAL A 220 -6.74 7.76 -10.70
C VAL A 220 -6.71 6.30 -10.23
N ILE A 221 -5.85 5.98 -9.26
CA ILE A 221 -5.79 4.62 -8.71
C ILE A 221 -7.11 4.22 -8.06
N TYR A 222 -7.71 5.07 -7.22
CA TYR A 222 -8.98 4.76 -6.57
C TYR A 222 -10.15 4.68 -7.56
N ASP A 223 -10.25 5.64 -8.49
CA ASP A 223 -11.29 5.62 -9.52
C ASP A 223 -11.24 4.30 -10.31
N LEU A 224 -10.05 3.81 -10.65
CA LEU A 224 -9.92 2.53 -11.36
C LEU A 224 -10.16 1.33 -10.45
N ALA A 225 -9.67 1.34 -9.22
CA ALA A 225 -9.85 0.23 -8.28
C ALA A 225 -11.33 -0.10 -7.99
N PHE A 226 -12.19 0.91 -7.96
CA PHE A 226 -13.61 0.72 -7.65
C PHE A 226 -14.49 0.43 -8.87
N TYR A 227 -14.04 0.79 -10.08
CA TYR A 227 -14.89 0.72 -11.29
C TYR A 227 -14.35 -0.18 -12.40
N SER A 228 -13.10 -0.65 -12.31
CA SER A 228 -12.46 -1.49 -13.32
C SER A 228 -12.67 -2.98 -13.04
N ALA A 229 -13.01 -3.74 -14.09
CA ALA A 229 -13.01 -5.19 -14.04
C ALA A 229 -11.61 -5.80 -14.25
N ASP A 230 -10.69 -5.07 -14.89
CA ASP A 230 -9.29 -5.44 -15.10
C ASP A 230 -8.40 -4.21 -14.81
N PHE A 231 -8.16 -4.01 -13.51
CA PHE A 231 -7.49 -2.82 -12.99
C PHE A 231 -6.16 -2.52 -13.69
N HIS A 232 -5.34 -3.54 -13.93
CA HIS A 232 -4.02 -3.36 -14.53
C HIS A 232 -4.11 -2.92 -15.98
N THR A 233 -4.97 -3.57 -16.77
CA THR A 233 -5.17 -3.22 -18.18
C THR A 233 -5.80 -1.83 -18.32
N ASP A 234 -6.75 -1.48 -17.46
CA ASP A 234 -7.40 -0.17 -17.52
C ASP A 234 -6.48 0.96 -17.05
N LEU A 235 -5.68 0.74 -16.00
CA LEU A 235 -4.66 1.68 -15.54
C LEU A 235 -3.60 1.92 -16.61
N LEU A 236 -3.18 0.85 -17.29
CA LEU A 236 -2.31 0.90 -18.44
C LEU A 236 -2.91 1.76 -19.57
N GLY A 237 -4.13 1.44 -19.98
CA GLY A 237 -4.83 2.17 -21.04
C GLY A 237 -5.01 3.64 -20.71
N LYS A 238 -5.40 3.94 -19.46
CA LYS A 238 -5.57 5.31 -18.95
C LYS A 238 -4.26 6.09 -19.00
N TYR A 239 -3.18 5.53 -18.49
CA TYR A 239 -1.87 6.19 -18.50
C TYR A 239 -1.40 6.49 -19.93
N GLN A 240 -1.53 5.53 -20.86
CA GLN A 240 -1.15 5.74 -22.26
C GLN A 240 -2.02 6.80 -22.94
N GLN A 241 -3.34 6.75 -22.75
CA GLN A 241 -4.26 7.73 -23.29
C GLN A 241 -3.96 9.15 -22.79
N ASP A 242 -3.71 9.30 -21.50
CA ASP A 242 -3.43 10.60 -20.90
C ASP A 242 -2.04 11.12 -21.32
N LEU A 243 -1.06 10.23 -21.53
CA LEU A 243 0.24 10.62 -22.06
C LEU A 243 0.12 11.19 -23.48
N TRP A 244 -0.63 10.53 -24.35
CA TRP A 244 -0.92 11.05 -25.70
C TRP A 244 -1.71 12.36 -25.68
N SER A 245 -2.67 12.48 -24.76
CA SER A 245 -3.46 13.69 -24.59
C SER A 245 -2.58 14.84 -24.11
N LEU A 246 -1.66 14.58 -23.17
CA LEU A 246 -0.68 15.56 -22.71
C LEU A 246 0.18 16.06 -23.87
N VAL A 247 0.70 15.19 -24.74
CA VAL A 247 1.45 15.63 -25.92
C VAL A 247 0.63 16.55 -26.81
N THR A 248 -0.63 16.19 -27.04
CA THR A 248 -1.54 16.96 -27.90
C THR A 248 -1.78 18.35 -27.33
N ASP A 249 -2.02 18.43 -26.02
CA ASP A 249 -2.25 19.68 -25.31
C ASP A 249 -0.98 20.54 -25.22
N LEU A 250 0.22 19.94 -25.15
CA LEU A 250 1.51 20.66 -25.09
C LEU A 250 2.02 21.15 -26.46
N LYS A 251 1.48 20.63 -27.57
CA LYS A 251 1.99 20.90 -28.92
C LYS A 251 2.07 22.39 -29.33
N PRO A 252 1.17 23.29 -28.91
CA PRO A 252 1.24 24.71 -29.30
C PRO A 252 2.30 25.50 -28.52
N ASP A 253 2.59 25.11 -27.28
CA ASP A 253 3.27 25.99 -26.31
C ASP A 253 4.65 25.49 -25.85
N VAL A 254 5.00 24.25 -26.19
CA VAL A 254 6.26 23.63 -25.75
C VAL A 254 7.14 23.20 -26.94
N GLY A 255 8.47 23.33 -26.76
CA GLY A 255 9.45 23.00 -27.80
C GLY A 255 9.36 21.55 -28.29
N THR A 256 9.66 21.35 -29.58
CA THR A 256 9.64 20.05 -30.28
C THR A 256 10.52 18.98 -29.65
N SER A 257 11.58 19.35 -28.92
CA SER A 257 12.42 18.42 -28.16
C SER A 257 11.71 17.79 -26.97
N LEU A 258 10.85 18.55 -26.28
CA LEU A 258 10.10 18.08 -25.12
C LEU A 258 8.95 17.17 -25.56
N LEU A 259 8.25 17.56 -26.63
CA LEU A 259 7.25 16.72 -27.30
C LEU A 259 7.89 15.45 -27.87
N GLY A 260 9.08 15.57 -28.47
CA GLY A 260 9.87 14.45 -28.97
C GLY A 260 10.24 13.47 -27.87
N GLY A 261 10.60 13.95 -26.68
CA GLY A 261 10.89 13.12 -25.51
C GLY A 261 9.66 12.42 -24.91
N ILE A 262 8.45 12.94 -25.10
CA ILE A 262 7.21 12.24 -24.69
C ILE A 262 6.79 11.23 -25.77
N LEU A 263 6.89 11.61 -27.05
CA LEU A 263 6.46 10.83 -28.21
C LEU A 263 7.37 9.65 -28.57
N SER A 264 8.68 9.76 -28.37
CA SER A 264 9.64 8.69 -28.70
C SER A 264 9.52 7.45 -27.80
N ASN A 265 8.60 7.46 -26.83
CA ASN A 265 8.67 6.68 -25.60
C ASN A 265 7.39 5.92 -25.24
N LEU A 266 6.45 5.85 -26.17
CA LEU A 266 5.37 4.86 -26.13
C LEU A 266 5.91 3.57 -26.76
N PRO A 267 6.82 2.80 -26.11
CA PRO A 267 6.61 2.16 -24.80
C PRO A 267 7.86 2.04 -23.87
N MET A 268 8.89 2.88 -24.00
CA MET A 268 10.14 2.85 -23.17
C MET A 268 10.54 4.25 -22.70
N PRO A 269 11.17 4.47 -21.52
CA PRO A 269 11.12 5.77 -20.85
C PRO A 269 12.37 6.65 -21.06
N THR A 270 12.17 7.86 -21.56
CA THR A 270 13.02 9.01 -21.19
C THR A 270 12.26 9.81 -20.13
N ILE A 271 12.95 10.15 -19.05
CA ILE A 271 12.42 11.02 -17.98
C ILE A 271 12.17 12.40 -18.57
N VAL A 272 10.96 12.90 -18.43
CA VAL A 272 10.62 14.29 -18.78
C VAL A 272 10.38 15.05 -17.48
N ASN A 273 11.02 16.20 -17.31
CA ASN A 273 10.91 17.03 -16.10
C ASN A 273 9.51 17.68 -16.01
N PRO A 274 8.65 17.27 -15.05
CA PRO A 274 7.28 17.79 -14.96
C PRO A 274 7.21 19.28 -14.62
N VAL A 275 8.17 19.78 -13.83
CA VAL A 275 8.26 21.21 -13.50
C VAL A 275 8.54 22.03 -14.76
N GLY A 276 9.39 21.52 -15.65
CA GLY A 276 9.66 22.14 -16.94
C GLY A 276 8.41 22.24 -17.82
N ILE A 277 7.55 21.22 -17.80
CA ILE A 277 6.28 21.21 -18.53
C ILE A 277 5.32 22.27 -17.97
N VAL A 278 5.08 22.27 -16.66
CA VAL A 278 4.12 23.20 -16.04
C VAL A 278 4.60 24.64 -16.15
N SER A 279 5.91 24.89 -15.97
CA SER A 279 6.51 26.22 -16.07
C SER A 279 6.57 26.80 -17.49
N ALA A 280 6.39 25.97 -18.53
CA ALA A 280 6.34 26.44 -19.92
C ALA A 280 5.06 27.24 -20.21
N PHE A 281 4.00 27.03 -19.42
CA PHE A 281 2.76 27.76 -19.53
C PHE A 281 2.85 29.15 -18.90
N LYS A 282 2.46 30.17 -19.66
CA LYS A 282 2.41 31.56 -19.20
C LYS A 282 1.11 31.88 -18.46
N ASP A 283 0.03 31.14 -18.73
CA ASP A 283 -1.26 31.29 -18.05
C ASP A 283 -1.35 30.34 -16.85
N VAL A 284 -1.65 30.91 -15.69
CA VAL A 284 -1.84 30.17 -14.43
C VAL A 284 -3.05 29.23 -14.50
N ALA A 285 -4.12 29.61 -15.20
CA ALA A 285 -5.30 28.78 -15.36
C ALA A 285 -4.99 27.52 -16.17
N GLU A 286 -4.19 27.68 -17.23
CA GLU A 286 -3.75 26.59 -18.10
C GLU A 286 -2.76 25.67 -17.38
N ALA A 287 -1.78 26.22 -16.66
CA ALA A 287 -0.86 25.44 -15.83
C ALA A 287 -1.62 24.59 -14.79
N LYS A 288 -2.63 25.18 -14.13
CA LYS A 288 -3.47 24.46 -13.15
C LYS A 288 -4.35 23.40 -13.82
N TYR A 289 -4.85 23.66 -15.03
CA TYR A 289 -5.60 22.67 -15.80
C TYR A 289 -4.74 21.44 -16.12
N ILE A 290 -3.51 21.66 -16.62
CA ILE A 290 -2.55 20.61 -16.94
C ILE A 290 -2.16 19.81 -15.70
N GLU A 291 -1.85 20.50 -14.59
CA GLU A 291 -1.51 19.85 -13.31
C GLU A 291 -2.66 18.96 -12.81
N ASN A 292 -3.90 19.44 -12.84
CA ASN A 292 -5.06 18.67 -12.40
C ASN A 292 -5.37 17.48 -13.31
N ARG A 293 -5.20 17.65 -14.63
CA ARG A 293 -5.53 16.60 -15.61
C ARG A 293 -4.45 15.52 -15.68
N TYR A 294 -3.19 15.91 -15.65
CA TYR A 294 -2.05 15.05 -15.93
C TYR A 294 -1.11 14.83 -14.74
N GLY A 295 -1.44 15.33 -13.55
CA GLY A 295 -0.62 15.17 -12.35
C GLY A 295 -0.24 13.72 -12.04
N HIS A 296 -1.14 12.76 -12.27
CA HIS A 296 -0.80 11.34 -12.09
C HIS A 296 0.39 10.89 -12.97
N ILE A 297 0.52 11.43 -14.19
CA ILE A 297 1.69 11.20 -15.06
C ILE A 297 2.94 11.83 -14.46
N PHE A 298 2.82 13.07 -13.98
CA PHE A 298 3.93 13.80 -13.37
C PHE A 298 4.49 13.06 -12.15
N PHE A 299 3.61 12.55 -11.28
CA PHE A 299 4.00 11.70 -10.16
C PHE A 299 4.80 10.48 -10.62
N VAL A 300 4.29 9.73 -11.62
CA VAL A 300 4.97 8.55 -12.15
C VAL A 300 6.33 8.88 -12.76
N GLN A 301 6.46 10.02 -13.44
CA GLN A 301 7.75 10.49 -13.97
C GLN A 301 8.75 10.82 -12.86
N ASN A 302 8.30 11.44 -11.76
CA ASN A 302 9.15 11.73 -10.61
C ASN A 302 9.68 10.44 -9.95
N VAL A 303 8.83 9.42 -9.80
CA VAL A 303 9.26 8.09 -9.32
C VAL A 303 10.37 7.51 -10.21
N ARG A 304 10.19 7.58 -11.54
CA ARG A 304 11.20 7.10 -12.50
C ARG A 304 12.51 7.89 -12.40
N GLN A 305 12.42 9.20 -12.22
CA GLN A 305 13.59 10.06 -12.06
C GLN A 305 14.42 9.68 -10.84
N LEU A 306 13.77 9.43 -9.70
CA LEU A 306 14.45 8.95 -8.49
C LEU A 306 15.18 7.63 -8.73
N LYS A 307 14.52 6.66 -9.39
CA LYS A 307 15.14 5.37 -9.72
C LYS A 307 16.37 5.51 -10.62
N VAL A 308 16.33 6.36 -11.64
CA VAL A 308 17.49 6.60 -12.52
C VAL A 308 18.64 7.28 -11.78
N ASN A 309 18.34 8.31 -10.97
CA ASN A 309 19.35 8.98 -10.15
C ASN A 309 20.05 8.00 -9.20
N LYS A 310 19.31 7.07 -8.63
CA LYS A 310 19.83 6.00 -7.79
C LYS A 310 20.72 5.02 -8.54
N ALA A 311 20.33 4.61 -9.75
CA ALA A 311 21.14 3.74 -10.61
C ALA A 311 22.47 4.42 -11.00
N LEU A 312 22.44 5.72 -11.31
CA LEU A 312 23.64 6.49 -11.66
C LEU A 312 24.61 6.66 -10.47
N LYS A 313 24.10 6.80 -9.23
CA LYS A 313 24.94 6.90 -8.03
C LYS A 313 25.62 5.58 -7.62
N ARG A 314 25.18 4.44 -8.18
CA ARG A 314 25.72 3.09 -7.89
C ARG A 314 26.83 2.68 -8.87
N ASN A 315 27.03 3.42 -9.96
CA ASN A 315 28.09 3.23 -10.96
C ASN A 315 29.19 4.29 -10.77
#